data_AF-A0AAV9ZJH8-F1
#
_entry.id   AF-A0AAV9ZJH8-F1
#
_cell.length_a   1.000
_cell.length_b   1.000
_cell.length_c   1.000
_cell.angle_alpha   90.00
_cell.angle_beta   90.00
_cell.angle_gamma   90.00
#
_symmetry.space_group_name_H-M   'P 1'
#
loop_
_entity.id
_entity.type
_entity.pdbx_description
1 polymer ?
#
loop_
_entity_poly.entity_id
_entity_poly.type
_entity_poly.pdbx_seq_one_letter_code
_entity_poly.pdbx_strand_id
1 'polypeptide(L)'
;PRVLSDPDQFWPERWLQGNEPSLAFLPFSLGPADCVGQRLAKREMSMVLCILFKSFHLEFADEFNAEAWPSGRQDFFVLTRGPL
;
A
#
# COMPACT_ATOMS: atom_id res chain seq x y z
N PRO A 1 -2.20 -10.44 -17.33
CA PRO A 1 -2.27 -10.88 -15.91
C PRO A 1 -2.69 -12.36 -15.81
N ARG A 2 -1.89 -13.25 -15.19
CA ARG A 2 -2.22 -14.69 -15.06
C ARG A 2 -2.80 -15.09 -13.70
N VAL A 3 -2.69 -14.23 -12.69
CA VAL A 3 -2.97 -14.60 -11.29
C VAL A 3 -3.91 -13.60 -10.60
N LEU A 4 -3.66 -12.29 -10.75
CA LEU A 4 -4.57 -11.23 -10.29
C LEU A 4 -5.23 -10.56 -11.50
N SER A 5 -6.56 -10.44 -11.51
CA SER A 5 -7.27 -9.64 -12.51
C SER A 5 -7.03 -8.15 -12.26
N ASP A 6 -6.74 -7.38 -13.31
CA ASP A 6 -6.54 -5.92 -13.24
C ASP A 6 -5.60 -5.46 -12.10
N PRO A 7 -4.34 -5.94 -12.08
CA PRO A 7 -3.42 -5.73 -10.96
C PRO A 7 -3.02 -4.27 -10.73
N ASP A 8 -3.14 -3.42 -11.76
CA ASP A 8 -2.82 -2.00 -11.69
C ASP A 8 -3.98 -1.16 -11.11
N GLN A 9 -5.15 -1.79 -10.89
CA GLN A 9 -6.31 -1.13 -10.31
C GLN A 9 -6.32 -1.28 -8.79
N PHE A 10 -6.61 -0.18 -8.09
CA PHE A 10 -6.94 -0.24 -6.66
C PHE A 10 -8.33 -0.85 -6.47
N TRP A 11 -8.37 -2.15 -6.14
CA TRP A 11 -9.61 -2.90 -5.93
C TRP A 11 -9.60 -3.61 -4.55
N PRO A 12 -10.02 -2.94 -3.47
CA PRO A 12 -10.02 -3.52 -2.11
C PRO A 12 -10.95 -4.74 -1.94
N GLU A 13 -12.08 -4.77 -2.62
CA GLU A 13 -13.12 -5.80 -2.45
C GLU A 13 -12.64 -7.19 -2.88
N ARG A 14 -11.62 -7.26 -3.75
CA ARG A 14 -10.89 -8.49 -4.11
C ARG A 14 -10.49 -9.32 -2.89
N TRP A 15 -10.11 -8.66 -1.80
CA TRP A 15 -9.59 -9.34 -0.61
C TRP A 15 -10.67 -9.85 0.34
N LEU A 16 -11.95 -9.53 0.09
CA LEU A 16 -13.07 -9.92 0.97
C LEU A 16 -13.51 -11.37 0.76
N GLN A 17 -13.23 -11.96 -0.41
CA GLN A 17 -13.76 -13.27 -0.80
C GLN A 17 -12.87 -14.46 -0.36
N GLY A 18 -11.67 -14.20 0.18
CA GLY A 18 -10.81 -15.23 0.77
C GLY A 18 -10.19 -16.26 -0.20
N ASN A 19 -10.36 -16.10 -1.50
CA ASN A 19 -10.01 -17.11 -2.52
C ASN A 19 -8.79 -16.76 -3.39
N GLU A 20 -8.00 -15.76 -3.00
CA GLU A 20 -6.87 -15.28 -3.83
C GLU A 20 -5.61 -16.16 -3.66
N PRO A 21 -4.84 -16.42 -4.74
CA PRO A 21 -3.62 -17.21 -4.67
C PRO A 21 -2.59 -16.56 -3.74
N SER A 22 -2.25 -17.22 -2.63
CA SER A 22 -1.37 -16.68 -1.57
C SER A 22 0.02 -16.25 -2.04
N LEU A 23 0.48 -16.76 -3.19
CA LEU A 23 1.79 -16.44 -3.76
C LEU A 23 1.77 -15.23 -4.71
N ALA A 24 0.60 -14.68 -5.04
CA ALA A 24 0.47 -13.52 -5.94
C ALA A 24 0.76 -12.18 -5.24
N PHE A 25 0.71 -12.15 -3.91
CA PHE A 25 0.79 -10.94 -3.11
C PHE A 25 1.64 -11.18 -1.87
N LEU A 26 2.92 -10.81 -1.95
CA LEU A 26 3.95 -11.05 -0.92
C LEU A 26 4.62 -9.75 -0.43
N PRO A 27 3.86 -8.76 0.09
CA PRO A 27 4.42 -7.47 0.50
C PRO A 27 5.37 -7.55 1.71
N PHE A 28 5.40 -8.68 2.40
CA PHE A 28 6.21 -8.92 3.59
C PHE A 28 7.16 -10.12 3.42
N SER A 29 7.39 -10.57 2.18
CA SER A 29 8.10 -11.81 1.86
C SER A 29 7.39 -13.07 2.40
N LEU A 30 8.01 -14.24 2.23
CA LEU A 30 7.52 -15.54 2.71
C LEU A 30 8.73 -16.43 3.07
N GLY A 31 8.55 -17.33 4.04
CA GLY A 31 9.56 -18.32 4.43
C GLY A 31 10.56 -17.78 5.46
N PRO A 32 11.82 -18.26 5.48
CA PRO A 32 12.81 -17.87 6.49
C PRO A 32 13.12 -16.37 6.54
N ALA A 33 12.84 -15.65 5.45
CA ALA A 33 13.03 -14.20 5.32
C ALA A 33 11.70 -13.42 5.38
N ASP A 34 10.61 -14.02 5.88
CA ASP A 34 9.36 -13.29 6.15
C ASP A 34 9.59 -12.19 7.19
N CYS A 35 8.90 -11.08 7.03
CA CYS A 35 9.00 -9.94 7.93
C CYS A 35 8.38 -10.28 9.29
N VAL A 36 9.23 -10.34 10.32
CA VAL A 36 8.80 -10.52 11.73
C VAL A 36 7.80 -9.44 12.18
N GLY A 37 7.88 -8.24 11.59
CA GLY A 37 6.99 -7.11 11.86
C GLY A 37 5.64 -7.17 11.15
N GLN A 38 5.37 -8.16 10.28
CA GLN A 38 4.16 -8.22 9.45
C GLN A 38 2.87 -8.05 10.25
N ARG A 39 2.76 -8.75 11.39
CA ARG A 39 1.56 -8.71 12.23
C ARG A 39 1.34 -7.33 12.86
N LEU A 40 2.43 -6.69 13.30
CA LEU A 40 2.38 -5.34 13.87
C LEU A 40 1.99 -4.33 12.80
N ALA A 41 2.67 -4.34 11.65
CA ALA A 41 2.40 -3.43 10.54
C ALA A 41 0.94 -3.50 10.08
N LYS A 42 0.37 -4.70 9.89
CA LYS A 42 -1.04 -4.87 9.50
C LYS A 42 -2.00 -4.27 10.53
N ARG A 43 -1.71 -4.40 11.82
CA ARG A 43 -2.52 -3.84 12.91
C ARG A 43 -2.42 -2.32 12.96
N GLU A 44 -1.21 -1.78 12.88
CA GLU A 44 -0.98 -0.33 12.91
C GLU A 44 -1.59 0.36 11.69
N MET A 45 -1.43 -0.19 10.48
CA MET A 45 -2.08 0.34 9.27
C MET A 45 -3.60 0.41 9.44
N SER A 46 -4.22 -0.66 9.95
CA SER A 46 -5.67 -0.69 10.19
C SER A 46 -6.08 0.35 11.24
N MET A 47 -5.32 0.48 12.34
CA MET A 47 -5.59 1.43 13.41
C MET A 47 -5.48 2.88 12.91
N VAL A 48 -4.42 3.20 12.18
CA VAL A 48 -4.22 4.54 11.62
C VAL A 48 -5.36 4.90 10.66
N LEU A 49 -5.74 4.00 9.75
CA LEU A 49 -6.86 4.23 8.83
C LEU A 49 -8.18 4.47 9.59
N CYS A 50 -8.46 3.65 10.62
CA CYS A 50 -9.63 3.84 11.47
C CYS A 50 -9.63 5.21 12.18
N ILE A 51 -8.48 5.64 12.69
CA ILE A 51 -8.36 6.95 13.35
C ILE A 51 -8.55 8.07 12.34
N LEU A 52 -7.94 7.98 11.16
CA LEU A 52 -8.06 8.99 10.12
C LEU A 52 -9.52 9.19 9.70
N PHE A 53 -10.23 8.10 9.40
CA PHE A 53 -11.64 8.17 8.97
C PHE A 53 -12.61 8.57 10.09
N LYS A 54 -12.28 8.31 11.36
CA LYS A 54 -13.12 8.72 12.49
C LYS A 54 -12.91 10.18 12.89
N SER A 55 -11.69 10.69 12.75
CA SER A 55 -11.30 11.98 13.30
C SER A 55 -11.30 13.10 12.27
N PHE A 56 -11.24 12.79 10.98
CA PHE A 56 -11.10 13.78 9.91
C PHE A 56 -12.07 13.51 8.76
N HIS A 57 -12.47 14.59 8.10
CA HIS A 57 -13.07 14.55 6.77
C HIS A 57 -11.94 14.69 5.74
N LEU A 58 -11.71 13.66 4.94
CA LEU A 58 -10.57 13.60 4.02
C LEU A 58 -11.02 14.01 2.62
N GLU A 59 -10.42 15.06 2.09
CA GLU A 59 -10.62 15.54 0.73
C GLU A 59 -9.25 15.85 0.09
N PHE A 60 -9.17 15.80 -1.23
CA PHE A 60 -8.00 16.30 -1.94
C PHE A 60 -7.93 17.83 -1.80
N ALA A 61 -6.71 18.37 -1.75
CA ALA A 61 -6.52 19.81 -1.84
C ALA A 61 -7.01 20.32 -3.21
N ASP A 62 -7.44 21.58 -3.27
CA ASP A 62 -8.00 22.19 -4.48
C ASP A 62 -7.04 22.11 -5.68
N GLU A 63 -5.73 22.22 -5.43
CA GLU A 63 -4.69 22.15 -6.46
C GLU A 63 -4.12 20.75 -6.69
N PHE A 64 -4.74 19.70 -6.12
CA PHE A 64 -4.24 18.34 -6.29
C PHE A 64 -4.37 17.85 -7.74
N ASN A 65 -3.25 17.44 -8.33
CA ASN A 65 -3.20 16.82 -9.65
C ASN A 65 -2.74 15.36 -9.57
N ALA A 66 -3.67 14.44 -9.87
CA ALA A 66 -3.42 13.00 -9.84
C ALA A 66 -2.39 12.51 -10.86
N GLU A 67 -2.29 13.15 -12.02
CA GLU A 67 -1.34 12.79 -13.09
C GLU A 67 0.09 13.26 -12.78
N ALA A 68 0.20 14.42 -12.12
CA ALA A 68 1.49 14.96 -11.71
C ALA A 68 2.06 14.27 -10.45
N TRP A 69 1.18 13.75 -9.58
CA TRP A 69 1.55 13.14 -8.30
C TRP A 69 2.68 12.09 -8.38
N PRO A 70 2.69 11.13 -9.33
CA PRO A 70 3.75 10.13 -9.41
C PRO A 70 5.14 10.72 -9.64
N SER A 71 5.24 11.84 -10.38
CA SER A 71 6.51 12.49 -10.70
C SER A 71 7.14 13.25 -9.52
N GLY A 72 6.31 13.66 -8.56
CA GLY A 72 6.74 14.39 -7.35
C GLY A 72 7.05 13.51 -6.15
N ARG A 73 6.87 12.19 -6.25
CA ARG A 73 7.04 11.26 -5.13
C ARG A 73 8.52 11.16 -4.74
N GLN A 74 8.86 11.59 -3.53
CA GLN A 74 10.19 11.41 -2.94
C GLN A 74 10.19 10.16 -2.05
N ASP A 75 11.11 9.23 -2.31
CA ASP A 75 11.30 8.04 -1.50
C ASP A 75 12.39 8.29 -0.46
N PHE A 76 12.00 8.29 0.81
CA PHE A 76 12.89 8.58 1.94
C PHE A 76 13.44 7.32 2.63
N PHE A 77 13.12 6.12 2.15
CA PHE A 77 13.55 4.88 2.81
C PHE A 77 14.21 3.85 1.88
N VAL A 78 14.02 3.93 0.56
CA VAL A 78 14.61 2.98 -0.40
C VAL A 78 15.54 3.63 -1.44
N LEU A 79 15.25 4.82 -1.98
CA LEU A 79 16.07 5.43 -3.03
C LEU A 79 16.10 6.97 -2.97
N THR A 80 17.07 7.51 -2.25
CA THR A 80 17.79 8.73 -2.65
C THR A 80 19.22 8.70 -2.11
N ARG A 81 20.21 8.45 -2.99
CA ARG A 81 21.55 9.02 -2.81
C ARG A 81 21.63 10.24 -3.71
N GLY A 82 21.90 11.41 -3.12
CA GLY A 82 22.14 12.65 -3.86
C GLY A 82 23.41 12.57 -4.72
N PRO A 83 23.66 13.56 -5.58
CA PRO A 83 24.91 13.65 -6.32
C PRO A 83 26.09 13.81 -5.34
N LEU A 84 27.22 13.17 -5.67
CA LEU A 84 28.50 13.38 -4.98
C LEU A 84 29.03 14.79 -5.25
#